data_AF-X0Y868-F1
#
_entry.id   AF-X0Y868-F1
#
_cell.length_a   1.000
_cell.length_b   1.000
_cell.length_c   1.000
_cell.angle_alpha   90.00
_cell.angle_beta   90.00
_cell.angle_gamma   90.00
#
_symmetry.space_group_name_H-M   'P 1'
#
loop_
_entity.id
_entity.type
_entity.pdbx_description
1 polymer ?
#
loop_
_entity_poly.entity_id
_entity_poly.type
_entity_poly.pdbx_seq_one_letter_code
_entity_poly.pdbx_strand_id
1 'polypeptide(L)' 'RLGLSGSTLVVVGSAEYNRPVKKSFTNLSRVKCIACGGVNVYDILRHDHLLMTVNAVEELEERFRT' A
#
# COMPACT_ATOMS: atom_id res chain seq x y z
N ARG A 1 9.12 -13.02 -9.95
CA ARG A 1 7.66 -12.71 -9.95
C ARG A 1 7.20 -12.72 -8.50
N LEU A 2 6.43 -11.73 -8.04
CA LEU A 2 6.02 -11.60 -6.64
C LEU A 2 4.93 -12.59 -6.19
N GLY A 3 4.49 -13.53 -7.04
CA GLY A 3 3.52 -14.57 -6.67
C GLY A 3 2.11 -14.07 -6.32
N LEU A 4 1.81 -12.80 -6.57
CA LEU A 4 0.54 -12.16 -6.22
C LEU A 4 -0.58 -12.60 -7.16
N SER A 5 -1.24 -13.71 -6.83
CA SER A 5 -2.44 -14.18 -7.51
C SER A 5 -3.67 -13.65 -6.77
N GLY A 6 -4.26 -12.56 -7.25
CA GLY A 6 -5.48 -11.99 -6.64
C GLY A 6 -5.54 -10.47 -6.71
N SER A 7 -6.28 -9.88 -5.77
CA SER A 7 -6.29 -8.45 -5.52
C SER A 7 -5.19 -8.09 -4.52
N THR A 8 -4.51 -6.96 -4.72
CA THR A 8 -3.39 -6.56 -3.87
C THR A 8 -3.54 -5.12 -3.40
N LEU A 9 -3.40 -4.93 -2.09
CA LEU A 9 -3.23 -3.62 -1.50
C LEU A 9 -1.73 -3.30 -1.45
N VAL A 10 -1.33 -2.20 -2.06
CA VAL A 10 0.03 -1.68 -2.02
C VAL A 10 0.03 -0.45 -1.12
N VAL A 11 0.78 -0.53 -0.03
CA VAL A 11 1.01 0.57 0.90
C VAL A 11 2.42 1.10 0.69
N VAL A 12 2.53 2.38 0.39
CA VAL A 12 3.81 3.07 0.26
C VAL A 12 3.95 4.13 1.34
N GLY A 13 5.19 4.46 1.70
CA GLY A 13 5.46 5.57 2.62
C GLY A 13 4.93 6.87 2.05
N SER A 14 4.51 7.79 2.92
CA SER A 14 3.92 9.07 2.50
C SER A 14 4.86 9.90 1.62
N ALA A 15 6.17 9.81 1.86
CA ALA A 15 7.20 10.44 1.03
C ALA A 15 7.38 9.81 -0.36
N GLU A 16 7.03 8.53 -0.50
CA GLU A 16 7.16 7.77 -1.74
C GLU A 16 5.91 7.86 -2.63
N TYR A 17 4.78 8.30 -2.08
CA TYR A 17 3.50 8.43 -2.77
C TYR A 17 3.45 9.64 -3.72
N ASN A 18 4.36 9.65 -4.69
CA ASN A 18 4.49 10.71 -5.68
C ASN A 18 3.60 10.46 -6.91
N ARG A 19 3.39 11.51 -7.73
CA ARG A 19 2.62 11.46 -8.99
C ARG A 19 3.00 10.29 -9.92
N PRO A 20 4.29 9.96 -10.18
CA PRO A 20 4.65 8.80 -11.01
C PRO A 20 4.18 7.48 -10.40
N VAL A 21 4.37 7.29 -9.09
CA VAL A 21 3.96 6.08 -8.37
C VAL A 21 2.45 5.89 -8.47
N LYS A 22 1.68 6.95 -8.18
CA LYS A 22 0.22 6.93 -8.32
C LYS A 22 -0.22 6.54 -9.73
N LYS A 23 0.38 7.13 -10.76
CA LYS A 23 0.05 6.82 -12.16
C LYS A 23 0.38 5.37 -12.55
N SER A 24 1.49 4.83 -12.06
CA SER A 24 1.89 3.44 -12.33
C SER A 24 0.86 2.42 -11.85
N PHE A 25 0.25 2.66 -10.70
CA PHE A 25 -0.74 1.75 -10.12
C PHE A 25 -2.17 1.98 -10.63
N THR A 26 -2.53 3.18 -11.10
CA THR A 26 -3.89 3.48 -11.58
C THR A 26 -4.34 2.68 -12.80
N ASN A 27 -3.41 2.10 -13.57
CA ASN A 27 -3.75 1.25 -14.72
C ASN A 27 -4.05 -0.22 -14.33
N LEU A 28 -3.87 -0.59 -13.05
CA LEU A 28 -4.01 -1.97 -12.58
C LEU A 28 -5.35 -2.16 -11.87
N SER A 29 -6.30 -2.83 -12.51
CA SER A 29 -7.67 -2.98 -11.98
C SER A 29 -7.78 -3.77 -10.67
N ARG A 30 -6.81 -4.64 -10.37
CA ARG A 30 -6.78 -5.49 -9.16
C ARG A 30 -5.85 -4.97 -8.07
N VAL A 31 -5.18 -3.84 -8.31
CA VAL A 31 -4.18 -3.30 -7.37
C VAL A 31 -4.63 -1.93 -6.90
N LYS A 32 -4.68 -1.75 -5.59
CA LYS A 32 -4.96 -0.44 -4.97
C LYS A 32 -3.67 0.07 -4.34
N CYS A 33 -3.23 1.26 -4.71
CA CYS A 33 -2.08 1.92 -4.10
C CYS A 33 -2.54 3.04 -3.17
N ILE A 34 -2.07 3.03 -1.93
CA ILE A 34 -2.39 4.02 -0.90
C ILE A 34 -1.12 4.44 -0.14
N ALA A 35 -1.13 5.66 0.39
CA ALA A 35 -0.10 6.11 1.33
C ALA A 35 -0.36 5.51 2.73
N CYS A 36 0.72 5.33 3.50
CA CYS A 36 0.67 4.80 4.87
C CYS A 36 -0.38 5.50 5.76
N GLY A 37 -0.49 6.82 5.65
CA GLY A 37 -1.47 7.62 6.39
C GLY A 37 -2.95 7.22 6.17
N GLY A 38 -3.29 6.65 5.01
CA GLY A 38 -4.65 6.30 4.59
C GLY A 38 -4.98 4.80 4.66
N VAL A 39 -4.15 4.00 5.33
CA VAL A 39 -4.41 2.58 5.55
C VAL A 39 -5.66 2.41 6.41
N ASN A 40 -6.60 1.61 5.92
CA ASN A 40 -7.85 1.28 6.59
C ASN A 40 -8.00 -0.24 6.73
N VAL A 41 -8.64 -0.68 7.82
CA VAL A 41 -8.93 -2.10 8.07
C VAL A 41 -9.78 -2.71 6.95
N TYR A 42 -10.75 -1.96 6.43
CA TYR A 42 -11.60 -2.43 5.33
C TYR A 42 -10.80 -2.76 4.06
N ASP A 43 -9.80 -1.95 3.72
CA ASP A 43 -8.98 -2.20 2.54
C ASP A 43 -8.10 -3.44 2.74
N ILE A 44 -7.57 -3.64 3.95
CA ILE A 44 -6.78 -4.84 4.29
C ILE A 44 -7.64 -6.11 4.14
N LEU A 45 -8.85 -6.11 4.69
CA LEU A 45 -9.76 -7.27 4.62
C LEU A 45 -10.30 -7.55 3.21
N ARG A 46 -10.39 -6.51 2.38
CA ARG A 46 -10.90 -6.62 1.01
C ARG A 46 -9.89 -7.22 0.03
N HIS A 47 -8.59 -7.11 0.33
CA HIS A 47 -7.53 -7.53 -0.57
C HIS A 47 -6.90 -8.85 -0.13
N ASP A 48 -6.58 -9.71 -1.11
CA ASP A 48 -6.01 -11.04 -0.84
C ASP A 48 -4.56 -10.95 -0.39
N HIS A 49 -3.85 -9.93 -0.88
CA HIS A 49 -2.45 -9.70 -0.60
C HIS A 49 -2.20 -8.27 -0.13
N LEU A 50 -1.30 -8.13 0.84
CA LEU A 50 -0.81 -6.86 1.34
C LEU A 50 0.68 -6.73 1.00
N LEU A 51 1.04 -5.69 0.25
CA LEU A 51 2.41 -5.34 -0.09
C LEU A 51 2.73 -3.98 0.53
N MET A 52 3.81 -3.92 1.30
CA MET A 52 4.24 -2.69 1.97
C MET A 52 5.70 -2.38 1.62
N THR A 53 6.04 -1.10 1.44
CA THR A 53 7.45 -0.68 1.35
C THR A 53 8.07 -0.63 2.76
N VAL A 54 9.39 -0.80 2.85
CA VAL A 54 10.10 -0.78 4.15
C VAL A 54 9.84 0.54 4.88
N ASN A 55 9.92 1.65 4.16
CA ASN A 55 9.62 2.98 4.67
C ASN A 55 8.16 3.11 5.16
N ALA A 56 7.21 2.44 4.50
CA ALA A 56 5.82 2.42 4.95
C ALA A 56 5.64 1.70 6.29
N VAL A 57 6.41 0.64 6.53
CA VAL A 57 6.38 -0.12 7.80
C VAL A 57 6.93 0.73 8.94
N GLU A 58 8.07 1.40 8.73
CA GLU A 58 8.67 2.30 9.73
C GLU A 58 7.70 3.43 10.13
N GLU A 59 7.11 4.12 9.15
CA GLU A 59 6.12 5.19 9.38
C GLU A 59 4.87 4.67 10.11
N LEU A 60 4.45 3.43 9.82
CA LEU A 60 3.31 2.81 10.49
C LEU A 60 3.64 2.48 11.95
N GLU A 61 4.82 1.91 12.22
CA GLU A 61 5.27 1.56 13.57
C GLU A 61 5.42 2.79 14.46
N GLU A 62 5.96 3.90 13.94
CA GLU A 62 6.03 5.17 14.67
C GLU A 62 4.63 5.66 15.09
N ARG A 63 3.65 5.51 14.21
CA ARG A 63 2.27 5.96 14.45
C ARG A 63 1.55 5.14 15.52
N PHE A 64 1.83 3.84 15.65
CA PHE A 64 1.21 2.96 16.64
C PHE A 64 1.94 2.90 17.99
N ARG A 65 3.16 3.44 18.08
CA ARG A 65 3.94 3.48 19.33
C ARG A 65 3.58 4.67 20.24
N THR A 66 2.81 5.64 19.73
CA THR A 66 2.28 6.77 20.51
C THR A 66 0.96 6.39 21.18
#